data_AF-A0A7V5J429-F1
#
_entry.id   AF-A0A7V5J429-F1
#
_cell.length_a   1.000
_cell.length_b   1.000
_cell.length_c   1.000
_cell.angle_alpha   90.00
_cell.angle_beta   90.00
_cell.angle_gamma   90.00
#
_symmetry.space_group_name_H-M   'P 1'
#
loop_
_entity.id
_entity.type
_entity.pdbx_description
1 polymer ?
#
loop_
_entity_poly.entity_id
_entity_poly.type
_entity_poly.pdbx_seq_one_letter_code
_entity_poly.pdbx_strand_id
1 'polypeptide(L)'
;MRSPLNSKSLYVCSHEAAAGSLIVSLGMMEFLKAKFKRVAFFRPFVWLKEGDHDTLFFLKRYGLAMSYEQTYGFSVGEVEKLIAQNRFDLLLQELIMQFKQLEETYDFVFIEGLNQANFSHAIDLDINLEIAKNFGTPYINILKGNDKTPEEIMDEILIDYEGIKASGVTHFATFVNRLEHEDTKTLQSLIGSAPDLPPVHLLREVTELDKPTIYEVIQSLHAKVVQAESRDFRRIVRQTKIAAMQLENFLKHVEEGDLVIVPADRADIVVGSILALYSKKYPNISGIVLTGGMTLAPSIQSILEGLSDS
;
A
#
# COMPACT_ATOMS: atom_id res chain seq x y z
N MET A 1 30.34 -20.61 -0.25
CA MET A 1 29.10 -19.80 -0.29
C MET A 1 29.45 -18.36 0.03
N ARG A 2 29.25 -17.42 -0.91
CA ARG A 2 29.34 -15.98 -0.59
C ARG A 2 28.12 -15.65 0.27
N SER A 3 28.34 -14.90 1.35
CA SER A 3 27.26 -14.37 2.18
C SER A 3 26.28 -13.56 1.31
N PRO A 4 24.95 -13.77 1.41
CA PRO A 4 23.95 -13.01 0.66
C PRO A 4 23.97 -11.49 0.96
N LEU A 5 24.68 -11.07 2.01
CA LEU A 5 24.84 -9.66 2.43
C LEU A 5 25.86 -8.86 1.61
N ASN A 6 26.52 -9.44 0.60
CA ASN A 6 27.43 -8.72 -0.31
C ASN A 6 26.72 -8.14 -1.56
N SER A 7 25.39 -8.30 -1.67
CA SER A 7 24.61 -7.65 -2.71
C SER A 7 24.41 -6.16 -2.40
N LYS A 8 24.55 -5.30 -3.41
CA LYS A 8 24.25 -3.86 -3.34
C LYS A 8 22.82 -3.54 -3.77
N SER A 9 21.99 -4.54 -3.94
CA SER A 9 20.60 -4.38 -4.33
C SER A 9 19.71 -5.46 -3.75
N LEU A 10 18.40 -5.19 -3.75
CA LEU A 10 17.36 -6.11 -3.33
C LEU A 10 16.08 -5.82 -4.11
N TYR A 11 15.46 -6.88 -4.64
CA TYR A 11 14.21 -6.80 -5.39
C TYR A 11 13.06 -7.31 -4.53
N VAL A 12 11.96 -6.56 -4.47
CA VAL A 12 10.75 -6.92 -3.73
C VAL A 12 9.55 -6.88 -4.66
N CYS A 13 8.72 -7.92 -4.67
CA CYS A 13 7.49 -7.94 -5.44
C CYS A 13 6.42 -8.82 -4.79
N SER A 14 5.15 -8.61 -5.17
CA SER A 14 4.05 -9.52 -4.88
C SER A 14 3.52 -10.16 -6.15
N HIS A 15 3.04 -11.39 -6.08
CA HIS A 15 2.27 -11.98 -7.18
C HIS A 15 0.86 -11.38 -7.27
N GLU A 16 0.24 -11.21 -6.10
CA GLU A 16 -1.14 -10.74 -5.98
C GLU A 16 -1.24 -9.22 -5.81
N ALA A 17 -2.36 -8.67 -6.26
CA ALA A 17 -2.75 -7.31 -5.94
C ALA A 17 -3.10 -7.18 -4.45
N ALA A 18 -2.81 -6.00 -3.89
CA ALA A 18 -3.07 -5.69 -2.48
C ALA A 18 -2.41 -6.64 -1.45
N ALA A 19 -1.33 -7.34 -1.80
CA ALA A 19 -0.55 -8.13 -0.82
C ALA A 19 0.19 -7.25 0.22
N GLY A 20 0.19 -5.92 0.05
CA GLY A 20 0.81 -4.97 0.96
C GLY A 20 2.29 -4.70 0.68
N SER A 21 2.68 -4.70 -0.60
CA SER A 21 4.03 -4.35 -1.06
C SER A 21 4.53 -3.03 -0.48
N LEU A 22 3.67 -2.00 -0.43
CA LEU A 22 4.02 -0.71 0.16
C LEU A 22 4.49 -0.81 1.62
N ILE A 23 3.84 -1.64 2.45
CA ILE A 23 4.19 -1.80 3.87
C ILE A 23 5.53 -2.51 4.03
N VAL A 24 5.76 -3.57 3.24
CA VAL A 24 7.05 -4.27 3.23
C VAL A 24 8.14 -3.32 2.72
N SER A 25 7.92 -2.63 1.60
CA SER A 25 8.85 -1.65 1.03
C SER A 25 9.17 -0.52 2.01
N LEU A 26 8.19 -0.03 2.77
CA LEU A 26 8.41 0.93 3.85
C LEU A 26 9.35 0.39 4.92
N GLY A 27 9.08 -0.81 5.45
CA GLY A 27 9.94 -1.44 6.46
C GLY A 27 11.36 -1.67 5.95
N MET A 28 11.49 -2.12 4.70
CA MET A 28 12.79 -2.31 4.05
C MET A 28 13.54 -0.98 3.87
N MET A 29 12.86 0.08 3.44
CA MET A 29 13.47 1.39 3.26
C MET A 29 13.93 2.02 4.58
N GLU A 30 13.17 1.88 5.67
CA GLU A 30 13.61 2.30 7.01
C GLU A 30 14.91 1.57 7.41
N PHE A 31 14.97 0.25 7.22
CA PHE A 31 16.17 -0.54 7.52
C PHE A 31 17.38 -0.13 6.65
N LEU A 32 17.15 0.03 5.35
CA LEU A 32 18.22 0.37 4.40
C LEU A 32 18.76 1.78 4.65
N LYS A 33 17.90 2.76 4.96
CA LYS A 33 18.30 4.14 5.30
C LYS A 33 19.07 4.23 6.61
N ALA A 34 18.83 3.31 7.55
CA ALA A 34 19.64 3.20 8.76
C ALA A 34 21.06 2.66 8.48
N LYS A 35 21.22 1.83 7.44
CA LYS A 35 22.47 1.13 7.12
C LYS A 35 23.33 1.83 6.05
N PHE A 36 22.70 2.50 5.09
CA PHE A 36 23.36 3.06 3.92
C PHE A 36 23.08 4.57 3.80
N LYS A 37 24.10 5.33 3.39
CA LYS A 37 23.96 6.79 3.26
C LYS A 37 23.15 7.15 2.02
N ARG A 38 23.50 6.55 0.88
CA ARG A 38 22.85 6.78 -0.41
C ARG A 38 22.09 5.53 -0.83
N VAL A 39 20.78 5.56 -0.67
CA VAL A 39 19.88 4.50 -1.13
C VAL A 39 19.12 5.01 -2.35
N ALA A 40 19.13 4.24 -3.43
CA ALA A 40 18.24 4.45 -4.57
C ALA A 40 16.95 3.66 -4.39
N PHE A 41 15.85 4.25 -4.84
CA PHE A 41 14.55 3.58 -4.98
C PHE A 41 14.23 3.47 -6.46
N PHE A 42 14.03 2.26 -6.95
CA PHE A 42 13.84 1.99 -8.37
C PHE A 42 12.66 1.05 -8.61
N ARG A 43 11.82 1.41 -9.58
CA ARG A 43 10.67 0.63 -10.03
C ARG A 43 10.83 0.32 -11.51
N PRO A 44 11.25 -0.89 -11.89
CA PRO A 44 11.45 -1.23 -13.30
C PRO A 44 10.20 -0.97 -14.14
N PHE A 45 9.02 -1.11 -13.51
CA PHE A 45 7.72 -0.94 -14.13
C PHE A 45 6.81 -0.03 -13.30
N VAL A 46 6.09 0.86 -14.00
CA VAL A 46 5.05 1.73 -13.45
C VAL A 46 3.81 1.69 -14.35
N TRP A 47 2.63 2.03 -13.83
CA TRP A 47 1.43 2.14 -14.66
C TRP A 47 1.52 3.35 -15.61
N LEU A 48 1.89 4.50 -15.05
CA LEU A 48 2.06 5.75 -15.75
C LEU A 48 3.38 6.37 -15.33
N LYS A 49 4.05 7.04 -16.29
CA LYS A 49 5.30 7.77 -16.04
C LYS A 49 5.09 9.11 -15.33
N GLU A 50 3.87 9.45 -14.95
CA GLU A 50 3.55 10.70 -14.28
C GLU A 50 2.84 10.40 -12.95
N GLY A 51 3.35 10.99 -11.86
CA GLY A 51 2.58 11.10 -10.63
C GLY A 51 2.32 9.83 -9.85
N ASP A 52 3.19 8.81 -9.92
CA ASP A 52 3.09 7.63 -9.06
C ASP A 52 3.22 8.05 -7.59
N HIS A 53 2.10 7.97 -6.86
CA HIS A 53 1.98 8.48 -5.50
C HIS A 53 2.94 7.79 -4.54
N ASP A 54 3.12 6.47 -4.66
CA ASP A 54 4.01 5.69 -3.81
C ASP A 54 5.47 6.13 -4.01
N THR A 55 5.90 6.25 -5.27
CA THR A 55 7.27 6.66 -5.58
C THR A 55 7.57 8.08 -5.11
N LEU A 56 6.66 9.03 -5.35
CA LEU A 56 6.78 10.39 -4.83
C LEU A 56 6.80 10.43 -3.30
N PHE A 57 6.00 9.57 -2.67
CA PHE A 57 6.01 9.39 -1.22
C PHE A 57 7.38 8.90 -0.73
N PHE A 58 7.97 7.86 -1.34
CA PHE A 58 9.31 7.37 -0.97
C PHE A 58 10.39 8.44 -1.14
N LEU A 59 10.41 9.14 -2.28
CA LEU A 59 11.35 10.24 -2.54
C LEU A 59 11.29 11.30 -1.44
N LYS A 60 10.08 11.76 -1.10
CA LYS A 60 9.85 12.81 -0.11
C LYS A 60 10.12 12.33 1.32
N ARG A 61 9.57 11.18 1.71
CA ARG A 61 9.62 10.65 3.08
C ARG A 61 11.03 10.28 3.52
N TYR A 62 11.86 9.80 2.59
CA TYR A 62 13.24 9.39 2.89
C TYR A 62 14.31 10.37 2.40
N GLY A 63 13.89 11.50 1.81
CA GLY A 63 14.78 12.54 1.28
C GLY A 63 15.80 11.95 0.31
N LEU A 64 15.33 11.14 -0.65
CA LEU A 64 16.21 10.47 -1.60
C LEU A 64 16.75 11.51 -2.59
N ALA A 65 18.07 11.48 -2.81
CA ALA A 65 18.76 12.42 -3.71
C ALA A 65 18.62 12.00 -5.19
N MET A 66 17.39 11.70 -5.62
CA MET A 66 17.03 11.23 -6.96
C MET A 66 15.97 12.15 -7.57
N SER A 67 16.01 12.35 -8.89
CA SER A 67 14.85 12.87 -9.60
C SER A 67 13.83 11.76 -9.82
N TYR A 68 12.57 12.13 -10.01
CA TYR A 68 11.48 11.16 -10.21
C TYR A 68 11.67 10.34 -11.49
N GLU A 69 12.28 10.89 -12.53
CA GLU A 69 12.56 10.19 -13.79
C GLU A 69 13.64 9.11 -13.64
N GLN A 70 14.45 9.17 -12.58
CA GLN A 70 15.46 8.16 -12.28
C GLN A 70 14.89 6.97 -11.50
N THR A 71 13.68 7.07 -10.97
CA THR A 71 13.10 6.04 -10.11
C THR A 71 12.35 4.97 -10.89
N TYR A 72 12.18 5.10 -12.21
CA TYR A 72 11.44 4.10 -12.99
C TYR A 72 12.07 3.79 -14.34
N GLY A 73 11.72 2.62 -14.87
CA GLY A 73 12.09 2.21 -16.23
C GLY A 73 10.97 2.47 -17.23
N PHE A 74 10.04 1.53 -17.33
CA PHE A 74 9.00 1.50 -18.36
C PHE A 74 7.60 1.61 -17.79
N SER A 75 6.67 2.17 -18.56
CA SER A 75 5.25 2.00 -18.28
C SER A 75 4.77 0.62 -18.72
N VAL A 76 3.72 0.08 -18.10
CA VAL A 76 3.11 -1.19 -18.53
C VAL A 76 2.77 -1.19 -20.03
N GLY A 77 2.22 -0.10 -20.54
CA GLY A 77 1.91 0.03 -21.98
C GLY A 77 3.15 0.01 -22.89
N GLU A 78 4.30 0.50 -22.43
CA GLU A 78 5.57 0.37 -23.16
C GLU A 78 6.08 -1.06 -23.15
N VAL A 79 5.98 -1.74 -22.01
CA VAL A 79 6.36 -3.16 -21.86
C VAL A 79 5.55 -4.02 -22.82
N GLU A 80 4.22 -3.90 -22.80
CA GLU A 80 3.32 -4.65 -23.68
C GLU A 80 3.63 -4.41 -25.16
N LYS A 81 3.89 -3.16 -25.53
CA LYS A 81 4.28 -2.80 -26.91
C LYS A 81 5.59 -3.45 -27.32
N LEU A 82 6.60 -3.45 -26.46
CA LEU A 82 7.90 -4.08 -26.76
C LEU A 82 7.78 -5.60 -26.87
N ILE A 83 6.98 -6.24 -26.01
CA ILE A 83 6.71 -7.68 -26.08
C ILE A 83 5.96 -8.03 -27.37
N ALA A 84 4.91 -7.29 -27.73
CA ALA A 84 4.17 -7.50 -28.97
C ALA A 84 5.05 -7.34 -30.23
N GLN A 85 6.15 -6.60 -30.13
CA GLN A 85 7.13 -6.40 -31.20
C GLN A 85 8.31 -7.39 -31.14
N ASN A 86 8.27 -8.38 -30.23
CA ASN A 86 9.35 -9.33 -29.97
C ASN A 86 10.69 -8.61 -29.64
N ARG A 87 10.62 -7.53 -28.86
CA ARG A 87 11.76 -6.69 -28.44
C ARG A 87 11.97 -6.70 -26.92
N PHE A 88 11.70 -7.83 -26.28
CA PHE A 88 11.93 -7.98 -24.84
C PHE A 88 13.41 -7.82 -24.45
N ASP A 89 14.35 -8.29 -25.30
CA ASP A 89 15.78 -8.11 -25.08
C ASP A 89 16.19 -6.63 -25.00
N LEU A 90 15.54 -5.76 -25.76
CA LEU A 90 15.80 -4.31 -25.72
C LEU A 90 15.35 -3.72 -24.38
N LEU A 91 14.18 -4.12 -23.89
CA LEU A 91 13.68 -3.74 -22.57
C LEU A 91 14.67 -4.15 -21.48
N LEU A 92 15.15 -5.40 -21.52
CA LEU A 92 16.14 -5.90 -20.56
C LEU A 92 17.43 -5.07 -20.62
N GLN A 93 17.97 -4.81 -21.80
CA GLN A 93 19.18 -4.03 -21.98
C GLN A 93 19.04 -2.61 -21.39
N GLU A 94 17.92 -1.93 -21.66
CA GLU A 94 17.67 -0.59 -21.12
C GLU A 94 17.55 -0.59 -19.59
N LEU A 95 16.81 -1.53 -19.01
CA LEU A 95 16.70 -1.67 -17.56
C LEU A 95 18.05 -1.98 -16.90
N ILE A 96 18.87 -2.85 -17.49
CA ILE A 96 20.21 -3.18 -16.98
C ILE A 96 21.09 -1.93 -16.98
N MET A 97 21.07 -1.13 -18.05
CA MET A 97 21.85 0.12 -18.11
C MET A 97 21.43 1.10 -17.01
N GLN A 98 20.13 1.32 -16.82
CA GLN A 98 19.61 2.17 -15.76
C GLN A 98 20.03 1.66 -14.37
N PHE A 99 19.86 0.37 -14.11
CA PHE A 99 20.24 -0.25 -12.86
C PHE A 99 21.74 -0.08 -12.57
N LYS A 100 22.62 -0.29 -13.56
CA LYS A 100 24.06 -0.11 -13.39
C LYS A 100 24.45 1.32 -13.07
N GLN A 101 23.79 2.30 -13.69
CA GLN A 101 24.00 3.72 -13.36
C GLN A 101 23.62 4.01 -11.89
N LEU A 102 22.55 3.40 -11.38
CA LEU A 102 22.16 3.52 -9.98
C LEU A 102 23.18 2.83 -9.06
N GLU A 103 23.64 1.62 -9.38
CA GLU A 103 24.67 0.91 -8.58
C GLU A 103 26.00 1.67 -8.48
N GLU A 104 26.37 2.44 -9.50
CA GLU A 104 27.59 3.28 -9.50
C GLU A 104 27.43 4.52 -8.62
N THR A 105 26.22 5.07 -8.55
CA THR A 105 25.95 6.35 -7.90
C THR A 105 25.55 6.18 -6.42
N TYR A 106 24.87 5.08 -6.09
CA TYR A 106 24.29 4.82 -4.78
C TYR A 106 24.98 3.67 -4.06
N ASP A 107 24.91 3.65 -2.74
CA ASP A 107 25.52 2.59 -1.92
C ASP A 107 24.65 1.32 -1.94
N PHE A 108 23.35 1.48 -2.17
CA PHE A 108 22.37 0.41 -2.27
C PHE A 108 21.21 0.80 -3.21
N VAL A 109 20.69 -0.16 -3.99
CA VAL A 109 19.51 0.02 -4.84
C VAL A 109 18.37 -0.87 -4.34
N PHE A 110 17.33 -0.26 -3.78
CA PHE A 110 16.09 -0.95 -3.44
C PHE A 110 15.17 -0.94 -4.65
N ILE A 111 14.74 -2.13 -5.07
CA ILE A 111 13.95 -2.31 -6.29
C ILE A 111 12.57 -2.82 -5.89
N GLU A 112 11.53 -2.08 -6.26
CA GLU A 112 10.14 -2.49 -6.07
C GLU A 112 9.54 -2.87 -7.44
N GLY A 113 9.19 -4.14 -7.58
CA GLY A 113 8.50 -4.67 -8.75
C GLY A 113 7.04 -4.23 -8.80
N LEU A 114 6.43 -4.47 -9.95
CA LEU A 114 5.00 -4.29 -10.13
C LEU A 114 4.34 -5.66 -9.99
N ASN A 115 3.24 -5.73 -9.22
CA ASN A 115 2.61 -7.02 -8.97
C ASN A 115 2.25 -7.75 -10.27
N GLN A 116 2.37 -9.09 -10.29
CA GLN A 116 2.20 -9.87 -11.53
C GLN A 116 0.80 -9.72 -12.13
N ALA A 117 -0.22 -9.53 -11.29
CA ALA A 117 -1.60 -9.28 -11.72
C ALA A 117 -1.78 -8.00 -12.56
N ASN A 118 -0.80 -7.08 -12.56
CA ASN A 118 -0.83 -5.87 -13.37
C ASN A 118 -0.37 -6.07 -14.81
N PHE A 119 0.16 -7.25 -15.15
CA PHE A 119 0.58 -7.58 -16.50
C PHE A 119 -0.47 -8.46 -17.19
N SER A 120 -0.62 -8.32 -18.51
CA SER A 120 -1.55 -9.19 -19.25
C SER A 120 -1.18 -10.67 -19.08
N HIS A 121 -2.19 -11.53 -18.96
CA HIS A 121 -2.01 -12.99 -18.91
C HIS A 121 -1.37 -13.59 -20.17
N ALA A 122 -1.16 -12.80 -21.22
CA ALA A 122 -0.43 -13.22 -22.42
C ALA A 122 1.10 -13.26 -22.20
N ILE A 123 1.59 -12.78 -21.06
CA ILE A 123 3.00 -12.90 -20.67
C ILE A 123 3.14 -14.20 -19.84
N ASP A 124 3.60 -15.27 -20.50
CA ASP A 124 3.84 -16.57 -19.85
C ASP A 124 5.04 -16.56 -18.87
N LEU A 125 5.82 -15.48 -18.85
CA LEU A 125 7.02 -15.31 -18.04
C LEU A 125 6.75 -14.38 -16.85
N ASP A 126 7.23 -14.75 -15.67
CA ASP A 126 7.36 -13.79 -14.57
C ASP A 126 8.47 -12.79 -14.92
N ILE A 127 8.04 -11.63 -15.41
CA ILE A 127 8.92 -10.55 -15.81
C ILE A 127 9.75 -10.03 -14.64
N ASN A 128 9.21 -10.00 -13.42
CA ASN A 128 9.91 -9.49 -12.25
C ASN A 128 11.11 -10.40 -11.91
N LEU A 129 10.92 -11.72 -11.98
CA LEU A 129 12.02 -12.68 -11.79
C LEU A 129 13.06 -12.59 -12.89
N GLU A 130 12.65 -12.42 -14.14
CA GLU A 130 13.60 -12.25 -15.24
C GLU A 130 14.43 -10.95 -15.09
N ILE A 131 13.81 -9.85 -14.65
CA ILE A 131 14.55 -8.63 -14.33
C ILE A 131 15.53 -8.88 -13.16
N ALA A 132 15.05 -9.48 -12.07
CA ALA A 132 15.89 -9.73 -10.89
C ALA A 132 17.10 -10.62 -11.22
N LYS A 133 16.90 -11.63 -12.06
CA LYS A 133 17.96 -12.51 -12.59
C LYS A 133 18.99 -11.74 -13.39
N ASN A 134 18.56 -10.91 -14.34
CA ASN A 134 19.47 -10.13 -15.17
C ASN A 134 20.20 -9.03 -14.40
N PHE A 135 19.60 -8.49 -13.34
CA PHE A 135 20.26 -7.57 -12.42
C PHE A 135 21.24 -8.30 -11.49
N GLY A 136 21.09 -9.61 -11.32
CA GLY A 136 21.89 -10.40 -10.37
C GLY A 136 21.58 -10.07 -8.91
N THR A 137 20.33 -9.69 -8.63
CA THR A 137 19.90 -9.22 -7.31
C THR A 137 19.09 -10.29 -6.58
N PRO A 138 19.24 -10.43 -5.24
CA PRO A 138 18.33 -11.26 -4.45
C PRO A 138 16.89 -10.74 -4.52
N TYR A 139 15.94 -11.66 -4.34
CA TYR A 139 14.51 -11.43 -4.49
C TYR A 139 13.73 -11.75 -3.21
N ILE A 140 12.76 -10.89 -2.90
CA ILE A 140 11.77 -11.08 -1.85
C ILE A 140 10.41 -11.12 -2.52
N ASN A 141 9.68 -12.22 -2.30
CA ASN A 141 8.28 -12.30 -2.65
C ASN A 141 7.39 -11.94 -1.45
N ILE A 142 6.22 -11.38 -1.76
CA ILE A 142 5.19 -11.02 -0.79
C ILE A 142 3.91 -11.75 -1.16
N LEU A 143 3.40 -12.51 -0.21
CA LEU A 143 2.16 -13.28 -0.28
C LEU A 143 1.06 -12.60 0.53
N LYS A 144 -0.17 -12.75 0.06
CA LYS A 144 -1.37 -12.29 0.74
C LYS A 144 -1.98 -13.47 1.52
N GLY A 145 -2.13 -13.30 2.83
CA GLY A 145 -2.55 -14.38 3.74
C GLY A 145 -4.02 -14.34 4.18
N ASN A 146 -4.75 -13.23 4.00
CA ASN A 146 -6.16 -13.19 4.37
C ASN A 146 -6.98 -14.07 3.40
N ASP A 147 -8.12 -14.57 3.88
CA ASP A 147 -9.03 -15.45 3.14
C ASP A 147 -8.42 -16.81 2.74
N LYS A 148 -7.32 -17.23 3.37
CA LYS A 148 -6.63 -18.52 3.12
C LYS A 148 -6.37 -19.28 4.43
N THR A 149 -6.36 -20.61 4.37
CA THR A 149 -5.94 -21.44 5.51
C THR A 149 -4.42 -21.46 5.66
N PRO A 150 -3.88 -21.79 6.85
CA PRO A 150 -2.44 -21.98 7.03
C PRO A 150 -1.81 -22.98 6.04
N GLU A 151 -2.54 -24.04 5.67
CA GLU A 151 -2.09 -25.04 4.69
C GLU A 151 -2.01 -24.46 3.28
N GLU A 152 -3.03 -23.70 2.85
CA GLU A 152 -3.04 -23.04 1.54
C GLU A 152 -1.89 -22.04 1.41
N ILE A 153 -1.62 -21.26 2.46
CA ILE A 153 -0.50 -20.33 2.50
C ILE A 153 0.84 -21.07 2.44
N MET A 154 0.96 -22.21 3.13
CA MET A 154 2.17 -23.03 3.09
C MET A 154 2.43 -23.61 1.70
N ASP A 155 1.39 -24.12 1.03
CA ASP A 155 1.47 -24.62 -0.34
C ASP A 155 1.93 -23.51 -1.30
N GLU A 156 1.41 -22.29 -1.15
CA GLU A 156 1.82 -21.13 -1.94
C GLU A 156 3.28 -20.72 -1.69
N ILE A 157 3.73 -20.72 -0.43
CA ILE A 157 5.15 -20.48 -0.08
C ILE A 157 6.05 -21.47 -0.81
N LEU A 158 5.69 -22.76 -0.84
CA LEU A 158 6.47 -23.81 -1.47
C LEU A 158 6.50 -23.67 -3.00
N ILE A 159 5.36 -23.35 -3.61
CA ILE A 159 5.25 -23.11 -5.06
C ILE A 159 6.14 -21.93 -5.47
N ASP A 160 6.02 -20.80 -4.77
CA ASP A 160 6.83 -19.61 -5.05
C ASP A 160 8.32 -19.88 -4.84
N TYR A 161 8.69 -20.60 -3.77
CA TYR A 161 10.07 -20.97 -3.51
C TYR A 161 10.67 -21.79 -4.65
N GLU A 162 9.99 -22.84 -5.11
CA GLU A 162 10.48 -23.64 -6.23
C GLU A 162 10.50 -22.85 -7.55
N GLY A 163 9.54 -21.96 -7.78
CA GLY A 163 9.53 -21.04 -8.93
C GLY A 163 10.73 -20.10 -8.96
N ILE A 164 10.99 -19.41 -7.84
CA ILE A 164 12.12 -18.49 -7.69
C ILE A 164 13.44 -19.25 -7.84
N LYS A 165 13.56 -20.42 -7.22
CA LYS A 165 14.74 -21.28 -7.32
C LYS A 165 14.99 -21.76 -8.76
N ALA A 166 13.94 -22.17 -9.47
CA ALA A 166 14.02 -22.60 -10.88
C ALA A 166 14.46 -21.45 -11.82
N SER A 167 14.11 -20.20 -11.49
CA SER A 167 14.56 -19.02 -12.25
C SER A 167 16.07 -18.74 -12.14
N GLY A 168 16.74 -19.33 -11.13
CA GLY A 168 18.15 -19.10 -10.82
C GLY A 168 18.42 -17.83 -10.00
N VAL A 169 17.38 -17.20 -9.48
CA VAL A 169 17.47 -16.03 -8.60
C VAL A 169 17.70 -16.46 -7.15
N THR A 170 18.47 -15.66 -6.40
CA THR A 170 18.64 -15.90 -4.96
C THR A 170 17.38 -15.46 -4.22
N HIS A 171 16.62 -16.42 -3.68
CA HIS A 171 15.48 -16.14 -2.82
C HIS A 171 15.96 -15.68 -1.44
N PHE A 172 15.75 -14.40 -1.12
CA PHE A 172 16.26 -13.79 0.11
C PHE A 172 15.32 -14.03 1.30
N ALA A 173 14.03 -13.82 1.11
CA ALA A 173 12.99 -14.01 2.12
C ALA A 173 11.60 -14.06 1.47
N THR A 174 10.63 -14.57 2.21
CA THR A 174 9.19 -14.48 1.89
C THR A 174 8.49 -13.66 2.96
N PHE A 175 7.65 -12.70 2.58
CA PHE A 175 6.73 -12.04 3.52
C PHE A 175 5.31 -12.55 3.27
N VAL A 176 4.64 -13.03 4.31
CA VAL A 176 3.22 -13.32 4.27
C VAL A 176 2.53 -12.23 5.06
N ASN A 177 1.74 -11.41 4.38
CA ASN A 177 1.06 -10.26 4.98
C ASN A 177 -0.44 -10.49 5.10
N ARG A 178 -1.12 -9.65 5.88
CA ARG A 178 -2.57 -9.73 6.10
C ARG A 178 -3.03 -11.00 6.82
N LEU A 179 -2.19 -11.55 7.70
CA LEU A 179 -2.54 -12.75 8.45
C LEU A 179 -3.53 -12.46 9.59
N GLU A 180 -4.53 -13.32 9.72
CA GLU A 180 -5.37 -13.37 10.91
C GLU A 180 -4.58 -13.94 12.10
N HIS A 181 -4.98 -13.55 13.31
CA HIS A 181 -4.22 -13.88 14.52
C HIS A 181 -4.16 -15.38 14.82
N GLU A 182 -5.22 -16.11 14.46
CA GLU A 182 -5.37 -17.53 14.75
C GLU A 182 -4.44 -18.39 13.85
N ASP A 183 -4.22 -17.94 12.61
CA ASP A 183 -3.44 -18.67 11.61
C ASP A 183 -1.94 -18.65 11.89
N THR A 184 -1.46 -17.60 12.56
CA THR A 184 -0.02 -17.33 12.73
C THR A 184 0.72 -18.48 13.43
N LYS A 185 0.12 -19.12 14.44
CA LYS A 185 0.78 -20.19 15.20
C LYS A 185 0.90 -21.49 14.39
N THR A 186 -0.17 -21.88 13.72
CA THR A 186 -0.21 -23.08 12.87
C THR A 186 0.78 -22.93 11.74
N LEU A 187 0.76 -21.78 11.05
CA LEU A 187 1.66 -21.49 9.95
C LEU A 187 3.14 -21.48 10.38
N GLN A 188 3.47 -20.93 11.56
CA GLN A 188 4.83 -21.02 12.12
C GLN A 188 5.30 -22.48 12.30
N SER A 189 4.42 -23.38 12.72
CA SER A 189 4.74 -24.81 12.87
C SER A 189 4.97 -25.49 11.51
N LEU A 190 4.17 -25.15 10.50
CA LEU A 190 4.33 -25.67 9.14
C LEU A 190 5.67 -25.21 8.54
N ILE A 191 5.97 -23.92 8.63
CA ILE A 191 7.25 -23.35 8.17
C ILE A 191 8.44 -24.01 8.89
N GLY A 192 8.34 -24.22 10.21
CA GLY A 192 9.39 -24.88 10.99
C GLY A 192 9.66 -26.33 10.57
N SER A 193 8.74 -26.96 9.84
CA SER A 193 8.89 -28.31 9.28
C SER A 193 9.53 -28.33 7.88
N ALA A 194 9.81 -27.15 7.29
CA ALA A 194 10.42 -27.00 5.96
C ALA A 194 11.75 -26.21 6.05
N PRO A 195 12.85 -26.85 6.49
CA PRO A 195 14.09 -26.17 6.84
C PRO A 195 14.86 -25.56 5.66
N ASP A 196 14.54 -25.97 4.43
CA ASP A 196 15.18 -25.48 3.21
C ASP A 196 14.61 -24.13 2.72
N LEU A 197 13.50 -23.67 3.32
CA LEU A 197 12.91 -22.39 2.98
C LEU A 197 13.82 -21.23 3.43
N PRO A 198 13.84 -20.11 2.66
CA PRO A 198 14.41 -18.88 3.16
C PRO A 198 13.60 -18.36 4.36
N PRO A 199 14.09 -17.34 5.08
CA PRO A 199 13.33 -16.70 6.15
C PRO A 199 11.93 -16.30 5.68
N VAL A 200 10.90 -16.78 6.39
CA VAL A 200 9.50 -16.40 6.18
C VAL A 200 9.07 -15.45 7.30
N HIS A 201 8.62 -14.26 6.93
CA HIS A 201 8.16 -13.23 7.85
C HIS A 201 6.64 -13.09 7.81
N LEU A 202 6.00 -13.23 8.96
CA LEU A 202 4.55 -13.18 9.10
C LEU A 202 4.12 -11.80 9.60
N LEU A 203 3.31 -11.10 8.81
CA LEU A 203 2.74 -9.80 9.13
C LEU A 203 1.23 -9.93 9.28
N ARG A 204 0.71 -9.41 10.39
CA ARG A 204 -0.70 -9.47 10.73
C ARG A 204 -1.52 -8.47 9.91
N GLU A 205 -2.79 -8.79 9.70
CA GLU A 205 -3.76 -7.83 9.20
C GLU A 205 -3.92 -6.66 10.19
N VAL A 206 -3.86 -5.45 9.64
CA VAL A 206 -4.14 -4.21 10.36
C VAL A 206 -5.18 -3.46 9.56
N THR A 207 -6.45 -3.75 9.86
CA THR A 207 -7.60 -3.29 9.08
C THR A 207 -7.63 -1.77 8.85
N GLU A 208 -7.07 -1.01 9.78
CA GLU A 208 -6.98 0.45 9.74
C GLU A 208 -6.08 0.96 8.59
N LEU A 209 -5.12 0.17 8.11
CA LEU A 209 -4.22 0.57 7.02
C LEU A 209 -4.93 0.59 5.65
N ASP A 210 -6.03 -0.15 5.50
CA ASP A 210 -6.85 -0.17 4.29
C ASP A 210 -7.97 0.87 4.30
N LYS A 211 -8.06 1.67 5.37
CA LYS A 211 -9.14 2.65 5.56
C LYS A 211 -8.65 4.07 5.26
N PRO A 212 -9.40 4.86 4.47
CA PRO A 212 -8.98 6.22 4.16
C PRO A 212 -9.09 7.12 5.38
N THR A 213 -8.23 8.11 5.43
CA THR A 213 -8.33 9.24 6.35
C THR A 213 -9.34 10.28 5.85
N ILE A 214 -9.83 11.13 6.75
CA ILE A 214 -10.66 12.29 6.38
C ILE A 214 -9.96 13.18 5.35
N TYR A 215 -8.64 13.34 5.46
CA TYR A 215 -7.85 14.07 4.48
C TYR A 215 -7.97 13.49 3.07
N GLU A 216 -7.80 12.17 2.93
CA GLU A 216 -7.88 11.49 1.63
C GLU A 216 -9.30 11.57 1.06
N VAL A 217 -10.33 11.47 1.91
CA VAL A 217 -11.73 11.68 1.49
C VAL A 217 -11.92 13.09 0.92
N ILE A 218 -11.41 14.12 1.60
CA ILE A 218 -11.51 15.51 1.13
C ILE A 218 -10.82 15.69 -0.23
N GLN A 219 -9.61 15.16 -0.38
CA GLN A 219 -8.85 15.24 -1.64
C GLN A 219 -9.58 14.52 -2.78
N SER A 220 -10.08 13.31 -2.51
CA SER A 220 -10.73 12.45 -3.52
C SER A 220 -12.07 13.02 -4.00
N LEU A 221 -12.83 13.66 -3.09
CA LEU A 221 -14.11 14.28 -3.40
C LEU A 221 -13.99 15.74 -3.85
N HIS A 222 -12.79 16.32 -3.82
CA HIS A 222 -12.57 17.76 -3.94
C HIS A 222 -13.49 18.58 -3.01
N ALA A 223 -13.70 18.07 -1.79
CA ALA A 223 -14.67 18.62 -0.87
C ALA A 223 -14.21 19.96 -0.26
N LYS A 224 -15.16 20.86 -0.01
CA LYS A 224 -14.90 22.06 0.77
C LYS A 224 -14.99 21.74 2.26
N VAL A 225 -13.94 22.06 3.01
CA VAL A 225 -13.97 21.95 4.47
C VAL A 225 -14.89 23.04 5.03
N VAL A 226 -15.92 22.63 5.75
CA VAL A 226 -16.82 23.54 6.49
C VAL A 226 -16.24 23.86 7.86
N GLN A 227 -15.91 22.83 8.63
CA GLN A 227 -15.27 22.94 9.93
C GLN A 227 -14.47 21.68 10.24
N ALA A 228 -13.19 21.86 10.56
CA ALA A 228 -12.28 20.80 11.01
C ALA A 228 -11.01 21.44 11.59
N GLU A 229 -10.41 20.80 12.58
CA GLU A 229 -9.07 21.14 13.06
C GLU A 229 -8.00 20.28 12.37
N SER A 230 -6.74 20.67 12.52
CA SER A 230 -5.59 19.95 11.96
C SER A 230 -5.52 18.48 12.38
N ARG A 231 -5.99 18.14 13.60
CA ARG A 231 -6.03 16.77 14.11
C ARG A 231 -7.11 15.91 13.43
N ASP A 232 -8.21 16.51 12.99
CA ASP A 232 -9.37 15.78 12.47
C ASP A 232 -9.09 15.16 11.10
N PHE A 233 -8.21 15.77 10.32
CA PHE A 233 -7.78 15.24 9.02
C PHE A 233 -7.15 13.85 9.09
N ARG A 234 -6.61 13.45 10.26
CA ARG A 234 -5.98 12.14 10.48
C ARG A 234 -6.96 11.06 10.97
N ARG A 235 -8.23 11.40 11.22
CA ARG A 235 -9.22 10.41 11.65
C ARG A 235 -9.45 9.40 10.54
N ILE A 236 -9.52 8.12 10.91
CA ILE A 236 -9.69 6.99 9.99
C ILE A 236 -11.18 6.73 9.77
N VAL A 237 -11.62 6.68 8.52
CA VAL A 237 -12.99 6.34 8.15
C VAL A 237 -13.12 4.83 8.10
N ARG A 238 -13.71 4.23 9.14
CA ARG A 238 -13.90 2.77 9.21
C ARG A 238 -14.97 2.30 8.23
N GLN A 239 -16.02 3.09 8.05
CA GLN A 239 -17.14 2.81 7.15
C GLN A 239 -17.96 4.07 6.88
N THR A 240 -18.90 3.99 5.94
CA THR A 240 -19.78 5.09 5.55
C THR A 240 -21.23 4.79 5.90
N LYS A 241 -21.96 5.78 6.44
CA LYS A 241 -23.40 5.68 6.67
C LYS A 241 -24.13 6.79 5.92
N ILE A 242 -25.17 6.44 5.18
CA ILE A 242 -26.05 7.41 4.50
C ILE A 242 -27.21 7.73 5.43
N ALA A 243 -27.25 8.96 5.94
CA ALA A 243 -28.28 9.40 6.88
C ALA A 243 -29.53 9.90 6.14
N ALA A 244 -30.33 8.97 5.62
CA ALA A 244 -31.61 9.27 4.96
C ALA A 244 -32.81 9.22 5.91
N MET A 245 -32.71 8.46 7.01
CA MET A 245 -33.78 8.28 7.99
C MET A 245 -33.85 9.40 9.03
N GLN A 246 -34.87 9.42 9.88
CA GLN A 246 -34.99 10.34 11.01
C GLN A 246 -33.88 10.12 12.05
N LEU A 247 -33.51 11.18 12.78
CA LEU A 247 -32.40 11.18 13.75
C LEU A 247 -32.45 10.02 14.74
N GLU A 248 -33.62 9.75 15.34
CA GLU A 248 -33.81 8.67 16.31
C GLU A 248 -33.44 7.27 15.79
N ASN A 249 -33.64 7.04 14.49
CA ASN A 249 -33.35 5.76 13.86
C ASN A 249 -31.92 5.74 13.34
N PHE A 250 -31.46 6.86 12.77
CA PHE A 250 -30.08 7.02 12.32
C PHE A 250 -29.09 6.71 13.45
N LEU A 251 -29.34 7.29 14.63
CA LEU A 251 -28.51 7.08 15.81
C LEU A 251 -28.28 5.59 16.05
N LYS A 252 -29.32 4.74 16.04
CA LYS A 252 -29.20 3.30 16.32
C LYS A 252 -28.21 2.53 15.44
N HIS A 253 -27.82 3.11 14.30
CA HIS A 253 -26.91 2.52 13.33
C HIS A 253 -25.51 3.17 13.29
N VAL A 254 -25.28 4.20 14.10
CA VAL A 254 -23.97 4.86 14.20
C VAL A 254 -23.02 3.95 14.95
N GLU A 255 -21.85 3.76 14.36
CA GLU A 255 -20.75 2.96 14.88
C GLU A 255 -19.46 3.79 14.95
N GLU A 256 -18.47 3.27 15.66
CA GLU A 256 -17.21 3.97 15.85
C GLU A 256 -16.50 4.15 14.50
N GLY A 257 -16.04 5.37 14.22
CA GLY A 257 -15.29 5.70 13.02
C GLY A 257 -16.13 5.88 11.76
N ASP A 258 -17.45 6.04 11.88
CA ASP A 258 -18.34 6.27 10.75
C ASP A 258 -18.07 7.62 10.06
N LEU A 259 -18.11 7.63 8.74
CA LEU A 259 -18.29 8.84 7.93
C LEU A 259 -19.78 8.96 7.57
N VAL A 260 -20.42 10.00 8.11
CA VAL A 260 -21.85 10.24 7.91
C VAL A 260 -22.07 11.07 6.65
N ILE A 261 -22.77 10.52 5.67
CA ILE A 261 -23.14 11.23 4.43
C ILE A 261 -24.58 11.70 4.58
N VAL A 262 -24.80 13.01 4.50
CA VAL A 262 -26.10 13.61 4.79
C VAL A 262 -26.37 14.85 3.91
N PRO A 263 -27.60 15.06 3.43
CA PRO A 263 -28.00 16.32 2.80
C PRO A 263 -27.85 17.52 3.73
N ALA A 264 -27.41 18.68 3.22
CA ALA A 264 -27.16 19.86 4.05
C ALA A 264 -28.41 20.46 4.73
N ASP A 265 -29.61 20.14 4.25
CA ASP A 265 -30.89 20.56 4.83
C ASP A 265 -31.35 19.68 6.02
N ARG A 266 -30.69 18.56 6.28
CA ARG A 266 -30.91 17.69 7.45
C ARG A 266 -30.09 18.14 8.66
N ALA A 267 -30.36 19.36 9.11
CA ALA A 267 -29.70 19.97 10.27
C ALA A 267 -29.84 19.13 11.56
N ASP A 268 -30.94 18.39 11.71
CA ASP A 268 -31.20 17.49 12.83
C ASP A 268 -30.13 16.39 12.95
N ILE A 269 -29.75 15.79 11.83
CA ILE A 269 -28.70 14.76 11.78
C ILE A 269 -27.34 15.35 12.13
N VAL A 270 -27.00 16.50 11.55
CA VAL A 270 -25.70 17.15 11.77
C VAL A 270 -25.53 17.49 13.26
N VAL A 271 -26.53 18.13 13.86
CA VAL A 271 -26.50 18.49 15.29
C VAL A 271 -26.48 17.23 16.16
N GLY A 272 -27.32 16.24 15.86
CA GLY A 272 -27.36 14.97 16.59
C GLY A 272 -26.03 14.21 16.55
N SER A 273 -25.38 14.16 15.39
CA SER A 273 -24.05 13.57 15.19
C SER A 273 -22.97 14.28 15.99
N ILE A 274 -23.03 15.61 16.11
CA ILE A 274 -22.09 16.37 16.92
C ILE A 274 -22.33 16.14 18.41
N LEU A 275 -23.59 16.14 18.85
CA LEU A 275 -23.93 15.82 20.24
C LEU A 275 -23.48 14.40 20.62
N ALA A 276 -23.56 13.45 19.69
CA ALA A 276 -23.05 12.11 19.86
C ALA A 276 -21.53 12.10 20.15
N LEU A 277 -20.72 12.93 19.47
CA LEU A 277 -19.27 13.05 19.74
C LEU A 277 -18.95 13.48 21.18
N TYR A 278 -19.80 14.29 21.81
CA TYR A 278 -19.61 14.72 23.20
C TYR A 278 -20.20 13.75 24.23
N SER A 279 -20.89 12.70 23.78
CA SER A 279 -21.51 11.71 24.65
C SER A 279 -20.58 10.52 24.88
N LYS A 280 -20.22 10.27 26.14
CA LYS A 280 -19.44 9.07 26.54
C LYS A 280 -20.19 7.75 26.32
N LYS A 281 -21.50 7.80 26.03
CA LYS A 281 -22.35 6.64 25.81
C LYS A 281 -22.56 6.34 24.32
N TYR A 282 -21.92 7.11 23.44
CA TYR A 282 -22.14 7.03 22.01
C TYR A 282 -20.83 6.82 21.24
N PRO A 283 -20.84 6.09 20.12
CA PRO A 283 -19.67 5.98 19.26
C PRO A 283 -19.28 7.33 18.66
N ASN A 284 -17.97 7.54 18.49
CA ASN A 284 -17.43 8.71 17.83
C ASN A 284 -17.39 8.50 16.33
N ILE A 285 -18.01 9.41 15.59
CA ILE A 285 -17.90 9.46 14.14
C ILE A 285 -16.55 10.06 13.72
N SER A 286 -16.06 9.64 12.56
CA SER A 286 -14.84 10.19 11.95
C SER A 286 -15.09 11.53 11.25
N GLY A 287 -16.28 11.74 10.71
CA GLY A 287 -16.67 13.00 10.08
C GLY A 287 -18.06 13.00 9.48
N ILE A 288 -18.45 14.16 8.92
CA ILE A 288 -19.72 14.36 8.22
C ILE A 288 -19.42 14.92 6.83
N VAL A 289 -20.00 14.33 5.80
CA VAL A 289 -20.00 14.83 4.41
C VAL A 289 -21.38 15.35 4.08
N LEU A 290 -21.44 16.64 3.77
CA LEU A 290 -22.67 17.31 3.35
C LEU A 290 -22.87 17.18 1.84
N THR A 291 -24.06 16.76 1.42
CA THR A 291 -24.44 16.60 0.02
C THR A 291 -25.52 17.61 -0.39
N GLY A 292 -25.79 17.70 -1.70
CA GLY A 292 -26.82 18.59 -2.26
C GLY A 292 -26.31 19.97 -2.69
N GLY A 293 -24.99 20.22 -2.67
CA GLY A 293 -24.39 21.47 -3.15
C GLY A 293 -24.77 22.71 -2.32
N MET A 294 -25.40 22.51 -1.17
CA MET A 294 -25.85 23.53 -0.26
C MET A 294 -24.91 23.63 0.94
N THR A 295 -24.77 24.82 1.51
CA THR A 295 -24.11 25.02 2.80
C THR A 295 -25.09 24.82 3.95
N LEU A 296 -24.58 24.56 5.15
CA LEU A 296 -25.40 24.57 6.35
C LEU A 296 -26.15 25.90 6.50
N ALA A 297 -27.34 25.84 7.09
CA ALA A 297 -28.08 27.04 7.44
C ALA A 297 -27.24 27.93 8.37
N PRO A 298 -27.25 29.28 8.22
CA PRO A 298 -26.41 30.19 9.00
C PRO A 298 -26.56 30.04 10.52
N SER A 299 -27.77 29.71 10.98
CA SER A 299 -28.06 29.44 12.40
C SER A 299 -27.30 28.22 12.93
N ILE A 300 -27.21 27.15 12.13
CA ILE A 300 -26.46 25.95 12.50
C ILE A 300 -24.97 26.25 12.46
N GLN A 301 -24.48 26.93 11.42
CA GLN A 301 -23.08 27.32 11.33
C GLN A 301 -22.63 28.15 12.55
N SER A 302 -23.45 29.11 12.99
CA SER A 302 -23.16 29.91 14.20
C SER A 302 -23.04 29.05 15.46
N ILE A 303 -23.86 27.99 15.58
CA ILE A 303 -23.76 27.03 16.69
C ILE A 303 -22.44 26.27 16.61
N LEU A 304 -22.03 25.85 15.42
CA LEU A 304 -20.80 25.09 15.24
C LEU A 304 -19.54 25.92 15.55
N GLU A 305 -19.52 27.19 15.13
CA GLU A 305 -18.43 28.12 15.41
C GLU A 305 -18.21 28.26 16.93
N GLY A 306 -19.28 28.39 17.71
CA GLY A 306 -19.21 28.49 19.16
C GLY A 306 -18.76 27.22 19.90
N LEU A 307 -18.77 26.04 19.25
CA LEU A 307 -18.26 24.79 19.83
C LEU A 307 -16.75 24.59 19.62
N SER A 308 -16.14 25.35 18.71
CA SER A 308 -14.71 25.26 18.36
C SER A 308 -13.79 26.02 19.34
N ASP A 309 -14.35 26.90 20.17
CA ASP A 309 -13.62 27.79 21.07
C ASP A 309 -13.43 27.21 22.50
N SER A 310 -13.68 25.91 22.69
CA SER A 310 -13.61 25.19 23.98
C SER A 310 -12.78 23.91 23.90
#